data_AF-A0A969S4Z9-F1
#
_entry.id   AF-A0A969S4Z9-F1
#
_cell.length_a   1.000
_cell.length_b   1.000
_cell.length_c   1.000
_cell.angle_alpha   90.00
_cell.angle_beta   90.00
_cell.angle_gamma   90.00
#
_symmetry.space_group_name_H-M   'P 1'
#
loop_
_entity.id
_entity.type
_entity.pdbx_description
1 polymer ?
#
loop_
_entity_poly.entity_id
_entity_poly.type
_entity_poly.pdbx_seq_one_letter_code
_entity_poly.pdbx_strand_id
1 'polypeptide(L)'
;MHFEDASLLLRLCLAMICAGVLGLEREAKNKPAGLRTHVLVGVSGAFFVVLGDLMMARAIEQGIRDLRLDPLVVLSAVVSGVSFLGAGAIFFSNASSRPHGLTTASSLLAVRRRWVVACGIERYALALGATLLYLFALHVLNFVERRVGAPDL
;
A
#
# COMPACT_ATOMS: atom_id res chain seq x y z
N MET A 1 9.53 -21.73 -6.34
CA MET A 1 8.72 -20.61 -5.80
C MET A 1 8.14 -21.12 -4.49
N HIS A 2 8.60 -20.58 -3.35
CA HIS A 2 8.30 -21.17 -2.04
C HIS A 2 6.82 -20.94 -1.70
N PHE A 3 6.14 -21.94 -1.11
CA PHE A 3 4.72 -21.86 -0.74
C PHE A 3 4.37 -20.63 0.12
N GLU A 4 5.34 -20.10 0.85
CA GLU A 4 5.21 -18.86 1.61
C GLU A 4 5.00 -17.62 0.75
N ASP A 5 5.67 -17.52 -0.41
CA ASP A 5 5.50 -16.35 -1.28
C ASP A 5 4.06 -16.28 -1.80
N ALA A 6 3.43 -17.45 -2.07
CA ALA A 6 2.05 -17.53 -2.52
C ALA A 6 1.04 -17.12 -1.45
N SER A 7 1.24 -17.52 -0.18
CA SER A 7 0.36 -17.13 0.92
C SER A 7 0.47 -15.63 1.22
N LEU A 8 1.67 -15.06 1.12
CA LEU A 8 1.91 -13.62 1.28
C LEU A 8 1.27 -12.81 0.15
N LEU A 9 1.36 -13.27 -1.10
CA LEU A 9 0.67 -12.65 -2.22
C LEU A 9 -0.85 -12.70 -2.06
N LEU A 10 -1.40 -13.81 -1.57
CA LEU A 10 -2.84 -13.93 -1.31
C LEU A 10 -3.29 -12.92 -0.24
N ARG A 11 -2.53 -12.74 0.84
CA ARG A 11 -2.80 -11.71 1.86
C ARG A 11 -2.80 -10.30 1.27
N LEU A 12 -1.87 -9.99 0.37
CA LEU A 12 -1.83 -8.70 -0.33
C LEU A 12 -3.02 -8.51 -1.28
N CYS A 13 -3.44 -9.55 -2.00
CA CYS A 13 -4.66 -9.53 -2.81
C CYS A 13 -5.90 -9.23 -1.95
N LEU A 14 -6.05 -9.92 -0.81
CA LEU A 14 -7.17 -9.69 0.11
C LEU A 14 -7.16 -8.25 0.66
N ALA A 15 -5.98 -7.75 1.06
CA ALA A 15 -5.83 -6.37 1.51
C ALA A 15 -6.22 -5.37 0.42
N MET A 16 -5.85 -5.63 -0.85
CA MET A 16 -6.26 -4.80 -1.98
C MET A 16 -7.77 -4.79 -2.16
N ILE A 17 -8.43 -5.95 -2.12
CA ILE A 17 -9.88 -6.07 -2.28
C ILE A 17 -10.59 -5.31 -1.17
N CYS A 18 -10.22 -5.52 0.09
CA CYS A 18 -10.80 -4.83 1.24
C CYS A 18 -10.61 -3.31 1.13
N ALA A 19 -9.40 -2.86 0.81
CA ALA A 19 -9.11 -1.43 0.63
C ALA A 19 -9.87 -0.83 -0.57
N GLY A 20 -10.07 -1.63 -1.62
CA GLY A 20 -10.84 -1.25 -2.80
C GLY A 20 -12.32 -1.08 -2.51
N VAL A 21 -12.95 -1.99 -1.76
CA VAL A 21 -14.35 -1.87 -1.37
C VAL A 21 -14.59 -0.60 -0.54
N LEU A 22 -13.73 -0.32 0.44
CA LEU A 22 -13.78 0.92 1.23
C LEU A 22 -13.58 2.17 0.37
N GLY A 23 -12.64 2.11 -0.57
CA GLY A 23 -12.36 3.19 -1.50
C GLY A 23 -13.52 3.50 -2.44
N LEU A 24 -14.24 2.46 -2.91
CA LEU A 24 -15.38 2.57 -3.82
C LEU A 24 -16.53 3.30 -3.14
N GLU A 25 -16.82 2.97 -1.88
CA GLU A 25 -17.85 3.64 -1.10
C GLU A 25 -17.52 5.12 -0.86
N ARG A 26 -16.23 5.45 -0.67
CA ARG A 26 -15.78 6.83 -0.47
C ARG A 26 -15.84 7.66 -1.76
N GLU A 27 -15.46 7.06 -2.89
CA GLU A 27 -15.52 7.69 -4.21
C GLU A 27 -16.96 7.97 -4.62
N ALA A 28 -17.88 7.00 -4.42
CA ALA A 28 -19.31 7.20 -4.64
C ALA A 28 -19.90 8.35 -3.81
N LYS A 29 -19.29 8.68 -2.67
CA LYS A 29 -19.68 9.78 -1.77
C LYS A 29 -18.93 11.10 -2.05
N ASN A 30 -18.22 11.21 -3.19
CA ASN A 30 -17.43 12.38 -3.59
C ASN A 30 -16.50 12.91 -2.47
N LYS A 31 -15.86 12.00 -1.72
CA LYS A 31 -14.94 12.36 -0.65
C LYS A 31 -13.54 12.68 -1.23
N PRO A 32 -12.77 13.56 -0.56
CA PRO A 32 -11.47 14.03 -1.05
C PRO A 32 -10.41 12.92 -1.21
N ALA A 33 -10.51 11.84 -0.42
CA ALA A 33 -9.74 10.61 -0.62
C ALA A 33 -10.62 9.58 -1.34
N GLY A 34 -10.32 9.36 -2.63
CA GLY A 34 -11.06 8.43 -3.48
C GLY A 34 -10.50 7.00 -3.42
N LEU A 35 -10.99 6.17 -4.34
CA LEU A 35 -10.61 4.76 -4.46
C LEU A 35 -9.11 4.56 -4.66
N ARG A 36 -8.48 5.40 -5.50
CA ARG A 36 -7.03 5.35 -5.75
C ARG A 36 -6.22 5.43 -4.48
N THR A 37 -6.54 6.40 -3.65
CA THR A 37 -5.77 6.67 -2.44
C THR A 37 -5.92 5.53 -1.43
N HIS A 38 -7.14 5.04 -1.21
CA HIS A 38 -7.39 3.95 -0.27
C HIS A 38 -6.70 2.64 -0.66
N VAL A 39 -6.76 2.25 -1.94
CA VAL A 39 -6.11 1.03 -2.43
C VAL A 39 -4.59 1.13 -2.31
N LEU A 40 -4.01 2.26 -2.73
CA LEU A 40 -2.56 2.52 -2.66
C LEU A 40 -2.04 2.43 -1.21
N VAL A 41 -2.75 3.06 -0.28
CA VAL A 41 -2.37 3.09 1.14
C VAL A 41 -2.57 1.72 1.79
N GLY A 42 -3.70 1.06 1.54
CA GLY A 42 -4.02 -0.25 2.09
C GLY A 42 -3.02 -1.33 1.66
N VAL A 43 -2.70 -1.41 0.37
CA VAL A 43 -1.72 -2.36 -0.15
C VAL A 43 -0.32 -2.07 0.38
N SER A 44 0.07 -0.79 0.47
CA SER A 44 1.37 -0.41 1.04
C SER A 44 1.49 -0.81 2.51
N GLY A 45 0.46 -0.54 3.32
CA GLY A 45 0.44 -0.92 4.74
C GLY A 45 0.48 -2.43 4.95
N ALA A 46 -0.30 -3.19 4.18
CA ALA A 46 -0.29 -4.65 4.23
C ALA A 46 1.08 -5.23 3.85
N PHE A 47 1.74 -4.67 2.83
CA PHE A 47 3.10 -5.06 2.44
C PHE A 47 4.09 -4.87 3.58
N PHE A 48 3.99 -3.79 4.34
CA PHE A 48 4.88 -3.56 5.48
C PHE A 48 4.70 -4.51 6.64
N VAL A 49 3.45 -4.82 6.97
CA VAL A 49 3.16 -5.77 8.06
C VAL A 49 3.70 -7.15 7.69
N VAL A 50 3.44 -7.60 6.46
CA VAL A 50 4.01 -8.85 5.92
C VAL A 50 5.54 -8.82 5.94
N LEU A 51 6.14 -7.70 5.60
CA LEU A 51 7.58 -7.55 5.58
C LEU A 51 8.21 -7.63 6.98
N GLY A 52 7.60 -6.95 7.96
CA GLY A 52 8.03 -7.00 9.35
C GLY A 52 8.00 -8.42 9.90
N ASP A 53 6.92 -9.15 9.61
CA ASP A 53 6.76 -10.57 9.96
C ASP A 53 7.89 -11.44 9.35
N LEU A 54 8.17 -11.25 8.05
CA LEU A 54 9.23 -11.99 7.35
C LEU A 54 10.64 -11.68 7.87
N MET A 55 10.92 -10.42 8.22
CA MET A 55 12.21 -10.05 8.81
C MET A 55 12.38 -10.63 10.22
N MET A 56 11.30 -10.67 11.00
CA MET A 56 11.31 -11.26 12.35
C MET A 56 11.51 -12.78 12.29
N ALA A 57 10.81 -13.47 11.38
CA ALA A 57 11.01 -14.90 11.15
C ALA A 57 12.47 -15.24 10.79
N ARG A 58 13.08 -14.47 9.89
CA ARG A 58 14.51 -14.63 9.53
C ARG A 58 15.47 -14.34 10.69
N ALA A 59 15.19 -13.32 11.50
CA ALA A 59 16.01 -13.00 12.66
C ALA A 59 16.03 -14.14 13.70
N ILE A 60 14.87 -14.77 13.91
CA ILE A 60 14.73 -15.95 14.78
C ILE A 60 15.50 -17.14 14.21
N GLU A 61 15.37 -17.44 12.91
CA GLU A 61 16.09 -18.53 12.25
C GLU A 61 17.62 -18.37 12.29
N GLN A 62 18.12 -17.14 12.18
CA GLN A 62 19.56 -16.85 12.26
C GLN A 62 20.11 -16.85 13.70
N GLY A 63 19.28 -17.16 14.70
CA GLY A 63 19.69 -17.23 16.09
C GLY A 63 20.05 -15.86 16.70
N ILE A 64 19.71 -14.77 16.02
CA ILE A 64 20.03 -13.41 16.45
C ILE A 64 19.01 -13.00 17.52
N ARG A 65 19.28 -13.39 18.77
CA ARG A 65 18.42 -13.07 19.93
C ARG A 65 18.39 -11.58 20.29
N ASP A 66 19.41 -10.83 19.87
CA ASP A 66 19.56 -9.39 20.16
C ASP A 66 19.07 -8.46 19.04
N LEU A 67 18.58 -9.00 17.91
CA LEU A 67 17.98 -8.16 16.89
C LEU A 67 16.57 -7.77 17.33
N ARG A 68 16.47 -6.63 18.02
CA ARG A 68 15.20 -5.95 18.32
C ARG A 68 14.59 -5.37 17.04
N LEU A 69 14.25 -6.23 16.10
CA LEU A 69 13.42 -5.88 14.97
C LEU A 69 11.97 -5.97 15.42
N ASP A 70 11.56 -4.97 16.20
CA ASP A 70 10.20 -4.92 16.75
C ASP A 70 9.20 -4.65 15.63
N PRO A 71 8.21 -5.53 15.39
CA PRO A 71 7.13 -5.30 14.44
C PRO A 71 6.37 -3.99 14.73
N LEU A 72 6.37 -3.57 16.01
CA LEU A 72 5.84 -2.28 16.44
C LEU A 72 6.55 -1.08 15.80
N VAL A 73 7.86 -1.16 15.53
CA VAL A 73 8.61 -0.07 14.87
C VAL A 73 8.22 0.03 13.40
N VAL A 74 8.08 -1.10 12.71
CA VAL A 74 7.58 -1.13 11.32
C VAL A 74 6.14 -0.62 11.27
N LEU A 75 5.29 -1.11 12.17
CA LEU A 75 3.89 -0.71 12.26
C LEU A 75 3.75 0.78 12.58
N SER A 76 4.56 1.32 13.50
CA SER A 76 4.54 2.76 13.83
C SER A 76 5.02 3.62 12.66
N ALA A 77 5.98 3.16 11.85
CA ALA A 77 6.39 3.85 10.63
C ALA A 77 5.33 3.79 9.51
N VAL A 78 4.47 2.76 9.49
CA VAL A 78 3.29 2.70 8.61
C VAL A 78 2.22 3.66 9.12
N VAL A 79 1.85 3.57 10.38
CA VAL A 79 0.82 4.42 11.01
C VAL A 79 1.18 5.89 10.88
N SER A 80 2.43 6.27 11.13
CA SER A 80 2.93 7.64 10.93
C SER A 80 2.76 8.12 9.49
N GLY A 81 3.09 7.26 8.50
CA GLY A 81 2.88 7.57 7.08
C GLY A 81 1.41 7.73 6.71
N VAL A 82 0.54 6.88 7.24
CA VAL A 82 -0.92 6.98 7.05
C VAL A 82 -1.49 8.25 7.71
N SER A 83 -1.04 8.60 8.91
CA SER A 83 -1.45 9.81 9.62
C SER A 83 -1.06 11.08 8.86
N PHE A 84 0.12 11.11 8.23
CA PHE A 84 0.54 12.23 7.38
C PHE A 84 -0.33 12.37 6.13
N LEU A 85 -0.67 11.24 5.48
CA LEU A 85 -1.61 11.24 4.34
C LEU A 85 -3.01 11.69 4.75
N GLY A 86 -3.49 11.27 5.92
CA GLY A 86 -4.77 11.70 6.49
C GLY A 86 -4.83 13.20 6.79
N ALA A 87 -3.76 13.76 7.38
CA ALA A 87 -3.63 15.20 7.55
C ALA A 87 -3.61 15.93 6.21
N GLY A 88 -2.86 15.41 5.23
CA GLY A 88 -2.86 15.93 3.86
C GLY A 88 -4.25 15.93 3.23
N ALA A 89 -5.03 14.86 3.42
CA ALA A 89 -6.41 14.76 2.93
C ALA A 89 -7.32 15.89 3.41
N ILE A 90 -7.15 16.34 4.65
CA ILE A 90 -7.93 17.43 5.23
C ILE A 90 -7.48 18.78 4.64
N PHE A 91 -6.17 19.02 4.53
CA PHE A 91 -5.64 20.25 3.92
C PHE A 91 -6.04 20.41 2.45
N PHE A 92 -5.97 19.33 1.67
CA PHE A 92 -6.37 19.35 0.26
C PHE A 92 -7.89 19.37 0.06
N SER A 93 -8.70 19.02 1.08
CA SER A 93 -10.15 19.15 1.00
C SER A 93 -10.65 20.60 1.02
N ASN A 94 -9.86 21.56 1.52
CA ASN A 94 -10.21 22.98 1.60
C ASN A 94 -9.68 23.82 0.43
N ALA A 95 -8.66 23.33 -0.28
CA ALA A 95 -8.23 23.95 -1.52
C ALA A 95 -9.16 23.44 -2.63
N SER A 96 -9.88 24.33 -3.32
CA SER A 96 -10.80 24.03 -4.42
C SER A 96 -10.15 23.32 -5.64
N SER A 97 -8.91 22.89 -5.51
CA SER A 97 -8.10 22.19 -6.50
C SER A 97 -8.11 20.70 -6.20
N ARG A 98 -8.62 19.91 -7.14
CA ARG A 98 -8.71 18.45 -7.19
C ARG A 98 -7.65 17.68 -6.37
N PRO A 99 -7.98 16.51 -5.79
CA PRO A 99 -7.12 15.69 -4.92
C PRO A 99 -5.95 14.97 -5.63
N HIS A 100 -5.26 15.63 -6.56
CA HIS A 100 -4.09 15.09 -7.27
C HIS A 100 -2.86 14.88 -6.35
N GLY A 101 -2.75 15.66 -5.27
CA GLY A 101 -1.62 15.56 -4.33
C GLY A 101 -1.64 14.28 -3.46
N LEU A 102 -2.83 13.80 -3.08
CA LEU A 102 -3.00 12.63 -2.20
C LEU A 102 -2.53 11.33 -2.85
N THR A 103 -2.90 11.16 -4.12
CA THR A 103 -2.58 9.97 -4.91
C THR A 103 -1.08 9.90 -5.17
N THR A 104 -0.46 11.06 -5.46
CA THR A 104 0.98 11.18 -5.62
C THR A 104 1.71 10.83 -4.33
N ALA A 105 1.29 11.38 -3.18
CA ALA A 105 1.89 11.07 -1.89
C ALA A 105 1.75 9.57 -1.52
N SER A 106 0.59 8.97 -1.80
CA SER A 106 0.37 7.53 -1.60
C SER A 106 1.25 6.67 -2.52
N SER A 107 1.46 7.11 -3.76
CA SER A 107 2.35 6.41 -4.69
C SER A 107 3.82 6.49 -4.27
N LEU A 108 4.28 7.61 -3.70
CA LEU A 108 5.62 7.73 -3.14
C LEU A 108 5.83 6.80 -1.94
N LEU A 109 4.81 6.65 -1.09
CA LEU A 109 4.84 5.71 0.04
C LEU A 109 4.97 4.26 -0.43
N ALA A 110 4.34 3.91 -1.55
CA ALA A 110 4.39 2.58 -2.14
C ALA A 110 5.72 2.31 -2.87
N VAL A 111 6.14 3.22 -3.76
CA VAL A 111 7.30 3.04 -4.65
C VAL A 111 8.60 3.09 -3.87
N ARG A 112 8.83 4.15 -3.08
CA ARG A 112 10.11 4.34 -2.38
C ARG A 112 10.44 3.16 -1.47
N ARG A 113 9.42 2.46 -0.98
CA ARG A 113 9.55 1.39 0.01
C ARG A 113 9.62 0.00 -0.62
N ARG A 114 8.92 -0.25 -1.73
CA ARG A 114 9.06 -1.51 -2.48
C ARG A 114 10.45 -1.71 -3.08
N TRP A 115 11.05 -0.65 -3.64
CA TRP A 115 12.36 -0.73 -4.29
C TRP A 115 13.52 -0.83 -3.28
N VAL A 116 13.44 -0.12 -2.14
CA VAL A 116 14.43 -0.22 -1.05
C VAL A 116 14.50 -1.63 -0.47
N VAL A 117 13.37 -2.32 -0.43
CA VAL A 117 13.25 -3.65 0.19
C VAL A 117 13.55 -4.79 -0.79
N ALA A 118 13.17 -4.65 -2.07
CA ALA A 118 13.46 -5.64 -3.11
C ALA A 118 14.97 -5.92 -3.24
N CYS A 119 15.80 -4.88 -3.13
CA CYS A 119 17.24 -5.00 -3.15
C CYS A 119 17.85 -5.47 -1.82
N GLY A 120 17.10 -5.40 -0.70
CA GLY A 120 17.61 -5.66 0.64
C GLY A 120 17.41 -7.09 1.18
N ILE A 121 16.49 -7.89 0.64
CA ILE A 121 16.09 -9.19 1.23
C ILE A 121 16.27 -10.38 0.26
N GLU A 122 16.81 -10.13 -0.95
CA GLU A 122 17.05 -11.12 -2.01
C GLU A 122 15.78 -11.90 -2.46
N ARG A 123 14.58 -11.47 -2.04
CA ARG A 123 13.29 -12.06 -2.44
C ARG A 123 12.65 -11.34 -3.62
N TYR A 124 13.26 -11.51 -4.79
CA TYR A 124 12.83 -10.88 -6.04
C TYR A 124 11.39 -11.25 -6.47
N ALA A 125 10.95 -12.48 -6.21
CA ALA A 125 9.62 -12.94 -6.59
C ALA A 125 8.49 -12.19 -5.87
N LEU A 126 8.65 -11.92 -4.58
CA LEU A 126 7.65 -11.21 -3.77
C LEU A 126 7.61 -9.72 -4.11
N ALA A 127 8.77 -9.12 -4.36
CA ALA A 127 8.89 -7.74 -4.82
C ALA A 127 8.27 -7.52 -6.21
N LEU A 128 8.52 -8.44 -7.15
CA LEU A 128 7.90 -8.43 -8.48
C LEU A 128 6.39 -8.65 -8.38
N GLY A 129 5.94 -9.63 -7.60
CA GLY A 129 4.52 -9.91 -7.38
C GLY A 129 3.77 -8.72 -6.79
N ALA A 130 4.28 -8.11 -5.71
CA ALA A 130 3.69 -6.91 -5.12
C ALA A 130 3.72 -5.70 -6.08
N THR A 131 4.73 -5.62 -6.96
CA THR A 131 4.81 -4.60 -8.00
C THR A 131 3.76 -4.76 -9.08
N LEU A 132 3.63 -5.97 -9.61
CA LEU A 132 2.59 -6.30 -10.57
C LEU A 132 1.21 -6.11 -9.98
N LEU A 133 1.01 -6.54 -8.73
CA LEU A 133 -0.24 -6.37 -8.00
C LEU A 133 -0.64 -4.89 -7.88
N TYR A 134 0.31 -4.03 -7.54
CA TYR A 134 0.11 -2.59 -7.45
C TYR A 134 -0.20 -1.95 -8.81
N LEU A 135 0.53 -2.34 -9.86
CA LEU A 135 0.26 -1.87 -11.22
C LEU A 135 -1.10 -2.36 -11.71
N PHE A 136 -1.45 -3.60 -11.41
CA PHE A 136 -2.76 -4.16 -11.70
C PHE A 136 -3.87 -3.38 -10.99
N ALA A 137 -3.69 -3.07 -9.70
CA ALA A 137 -4.62 -2.24 -8.95
C ALA A 137 -4.82 -0.87 -9.61
N LEU A 138 -3.74 -0.19 -10.02
CA LEU A 138 -3.81 1.08 -10.74
C LEU A 138 -4.47 0.94 -12.12
N HIS A 139 -4.22 -0.16 -12.83
CA HIS A 139 -4.79 -0.41 -14.15
C HIS A 139 -6.30 -0.67 -14.07
N VAL A 140 -6.73 -1.58 -13.18
CA VAL A 140 -8.14 -1.85 -12.91
C VAL A 140 -8.85 -0.58 -12.49
N LEU A 141 -8.20 0.25 -11.68
CA LEU A 141 -8.76 1.50 -11.20
C LEU A 141 -8.91 2.55 -12.30
N ASN A 142 -7.90 2.74 -13.15
CA ASN A 142 -8.03 3.56 -14.36
C ASN A 142 -9.15 3.05 -15.28
N PHE A 143 -9.32 1.72 -15.37
CA PHE A 143 -10.38 1.12 -16.17
C PHE A 143 -11.77 1.36 -15.57
N VAL A 144 -11.91 1.22 -14.25
CA VAL A 144 -13.16 1.47 -13.52
C VAL A 144 -13.53 2.95 -13.62
N GLU A 145 -12.59 3.87 -13.46
CA GLU A 145 -12.85 5.31 -13.56
C GLU A 145 -13.27 5.72 -14.98
N ARG A 146 -12.67 5.12 -16.01
CA ARG A 146 -13.09 5.28 -17.41
C ARG A 146 -14.46 4.69 -17.71
N ARG A 147 -14.88 3.64 -16.99
CA ARG A 147 -16.18 2.97 -17.16
C ARG A 147 -17.31 3.64 -16.36
N VAL A 148 -16.99 4.21 -15.20
CA VAL A 148 -17.94 4.91 -14.32
C VAL A 148 -18.18 6.35 -14.79
N GLY A 149 -17.33 6.90 -15.66
CA GLY A 149 -17.62 8.15 -16.35
C GLY A 149 -17.57 9.35 -15.41
N ALA A 150 -16.42 9.63 -14.82
CA ALA A 150 -16.09 11.00 -14.43
C ALA A 150 -15.46 11.67 -15.67
N PRO A 151 -16.15 12.60 -16.34
CA PRO A 151 -15.57 13.33 -17.45
C PRO A 151 -14.34 14.10 -16.98
N ASP A 152 -13.38 14.25 -17.86
CA ASP A 152 -12.25 15.17 -17.72
C ASP A 152 -12.78 16.60 -17.52
N LEU A 153 -13.05 17.04 -16.27
CA LEU A 153 -13.50 18.43 -15.95
C LEU A 153 -13.04 18.94 -14.59
#